data_AF-A0A959EEW0-F1
#
_entry.id   AF-A0A959EEW0-F1
#
_cell.length_a   1.000
_cell.length_b   1.000
_cell.length_c   1.000
_cell.angle_alpha   90.00
_cell.angle_beta   90.00
_cell.angle_gamma   90.00
#
_symmetry.space_group_name_H-M   'P 1'
#
loop_
_entity.id
_entity.type
_entity.pdbx_description
1 polymer ?
#
loop_
_entity_poly.entity_id
_entity_poly.type
_entity_poly.pdbx_seq_one_letter_code
_entity_poly.pdbx_strand_id
1 'polypeptide(L)' 'MLVDRELILEGQFNVSDVAYQMGFSSVSHFSRSFKKAYGKAPSEI' A
#
# COMPACT_ATOMS: atom_id res chain seq x y z
N MET A 1 -7.95 -8.41 -6.08
CA MET A 1 -6.66 -7.83 -5.63
C MET A 1 -6.23 -6.71 -6.59
N LEU A 2 -7.13 -5.78 -6.91
CA LEU A 2 -6.87 -4.61 -7.78
C LEU A 2 -7.06 -3.27 -7.01
N VAL A 3 -7.68 -3.33 -5.84
CA VAL A 3 -8.11 -2.16 -5.05
C VAL A 3 -6.91 -1.39 -4.47
N ASP A 4 -5.85 -2.11 -4.07
CA ASP A 4 -4.69 -1.51 -3.39
C ASP A 4 -3.97 -0.48 -4.27
N ARG A 5 -3.84 -0.78 -5.57
CA ARG A 5 -3.13 0.08 -6.51
C ARG A 5 -3.91 1.37 -6.78
N GLU A 6 -5.23 1.28 -6.85
CA GLU A 6 -6.10 2.42 -7.19
C GLU A 6 -6.24 3.39 -6.00
N LEU A 7 -6.38 2.86 -4.78
CA LEU A 7 -6.38 3.67 -3.55
C LEU A 7 -5.08 4.47 -3.37
N ILE A 8 -3.93 3.88 -3.69
CA ILE A 8 -2.63 4.55 -3.58
C ILE A 8 -2.42 5.55 -4.73
N LEU A 9 -2.83 5.20 -5.97
CA LEU A 9 -2.65 6.06 -7.15
C LEU A 9 -3.54 7.28 -7.19
N GLU A 10 -4.72 7.24 -6.54
CA GLU A 10 -5.58 8.43 -6.46
C GLU A 10 -4.99 9.54 -5.57
N GLY A 11 -3.85 9.31 -4.90
CA GLY A 11 -3.15 10.31 -4.09
C GLY A 11 -3.94 10.76 -2.85
N GLN A 12 -5.06 10.11 -2.56
CA GLN A 12 -5.96 10.47 -1.45
C GLN A 12 -5.79 9.60 -0.21
N PHE A 13 -5.06 8.47 -0.30
CA PHE A 13 -4.91 7.56 0.83
C PHE A 13 -3.45 7.46 1.26
N ASN A 14 -3.21 7.72 2.55
CA ASN A 14 -1.92 7.41 3.14
C ASN A 14 -1.71 5.89 3.10
N VAL A 15 -0.50 5.48 2.74
CA VAL A 15 -0.05 4.08 2.75
C VAL A 15 -0.37 3.40 4.09
N SER A 16 -0.35 4.18 5.16
CA SER A 16 -0.75 3.79 6.51
C SER A 16 -2.19 3.32 6.59
N ASP A 17 -3.12 4.10 6.04
CA ASP A 17 -4.56 3.83 6.10
C ASP A 17 -4.89 2.58 5.29
N VAL A 18 -4.33 2.45 4.09
CA VAL A 18 -4.48 1.25 3.25
C VAL A 18 -3.92 0.02 3.98
N ALA A 19 -2.76 0.15 4.63
CA ALA A 19 -2.18 -0.94 5.42
C ALA A 19 -3.12 -1.37 6.57
N TYR A 20 -3.63 -0.43 7.35
CA TYR A 20 -4.55 -0.72 8.45
C TYR A 20 -5.88 -1.32 7.96
N GLN A 21 -6.42 -0.80 6.87
CA GLN A 21 -7.68 -1.25 6.27
C GLN A 21 -7.57 -2.68 5.71
N MET A 22 -6.37 -3.05 5.28
CA MET A 22 -6.03 -4.41 4.84
C MET A 22 -5.67 -5.35 6.00
N GLY A 23 -5.74 -4.88 7.25
CA GLY A 23 -5.44 -5.67 8.44
C GLY A 23 -3.94 -5.83 8.73
N PHE A 24 -3.08 -5.04 8.08
CA PHE A 24 -1.67 -4.99 8.46
C PHE A 24 -1.51 -4.17 9.72
N SER A 25 -0.77 -4.73 10.68
CA SER A 25 -0.38 -4.07 11.92
C SER A 25 0.74 -3.05 11.73
N SER A 26 1.37 -2.99 10.54
CA SER A 26 2.41 -2.01 10.26
C SER A 26 2.53 -1.71 8.76
N VAL A 27 2.65 -0.42 8.47
CA VAL A 27 2.93 0.14 7.14
C VAL A 27 4.23 -0.41 6.55
N SER A 28 5.23 -0.68 7.39
CA SER A 28 6.51 -1.27 6.96
C SER A 28 6.34 -2.68 6.40
N HIS A 29 5.43 -3.46 6.98
CA HIS A 29 5.13 -4.82 6.53
C HIS A 29 4.32 -4.80 5.24
N PHE A 30 3.33 -3.90 5.18
CA PHE A 30 2.57 -3.62 3.97
C PHE A 30 3.47 -3.17 2.82
N SER A 31 4.32 -2.15 3.01
CA SER A 31 5.24 -1.63 1.98
C SER A 31 6.18 -2.70 1.44
N ARG A 32 6.69 -3.60 2.29
CA ARG A 32 7.52 -4.74 1.83
C ARG A 32 6.72 -5.71 0.97
N SER A 33 5.51 -6.05 1.40
CA SER A 33 4.62 -6.94 0.65
C SER A 33 4.17 -6.31 -0.67
N PHE A 34 3.81 -5.03 -0.64
CA PHE A 34 3.41 -4.23 -1.79
C PHE A 34 4.57 -4.09 -2.79
N LYS A 35 5.78 -3.77 -2.31
CA LYS A 35 6.97 -3.73 -3.16
C LYS A 35 7.30 -5.09 -3.78
N LYS A 36 7.04 -6.18 -3.06
CA LYS A 36 7.20 -7.53 -3.62
C LYS A 36 6.13 -7.88 -4.66
N ALA A 37 4.89 -7.42 -4.47
CA ALA A 37 3.77 -7.68 -5.37
C ALA A 37 3.77 -6.79 -6.63
N TYR A 38 4.13 -5.50 -6.47
CA TYR A 38 4.06 -4.48 -7.52
C TYR A 38 5.44 -3.99 -7.99
N GLY A 39 6.54 -4.46 -7.39
CA GLY A 39 7.91 -4.09 -7.74
C GLY A 39 8.36 -2.71 -7.25
N LYS A 40 7.46 -1.89 -6.70
CA LYS A 40 7.72 -0.50 -6.28
C LYS A 40 7.08 -0.24 -4.91
N ALA A 41 7.71 0.59 -4.07
CA ALA A 41 7.07 0.98 -2.82
C ALA A 41 5.88 1.92 -3.09
N PRO A 42 4.81 1.88 -2.25
CA PRO A 42 3.72 2.85 -2.34
C PRO A 42 4.18 4.31 -2.27
N SER A 43 5.27 4.59 -1.55
CA SER A 43 5.87 5.92 -1.44
C SER A 43 6.65 6.38 -2.69
N GLU A 44 6.87 5.48 -3.66
CA GLU A 44 7.59 5.73 -4.91
C GLU A 44 6.64 5.88 -6.11
N ILE A 45 5.31 5.81 -5.87
CA ILE A 45 4.26 5.92 -6.87
C ILE A 45 3.57 7.28 -6.75
#